data_AF-A0A8J5M245-F1
#
_entry.id   AF-A0A8J5M245-F1
#
_cell.length_a   1.000
_cell.length_b   1.000
_cell.length_c   1.000
_cell.angle_alpha   90.00
_cell.angle_beta   90.00
_cell.angle_gamma   90.00
#
_symmetry.space_group_name_H-M   'P 1'
#
loop_
_entity.id
_entity.type
_entity.pdbx_description
1 polymer ?
#
loop_
_entity_poly.entity_id
_entity_poly.type
_entity_poly.pdbx_seq_one_letter_code
_entity_poly.pdbx_strand_id
1 'polypeptide(L)'
;MHLTYFKCILLFAAVALLTSLSIEADAETRSLRALKTVNGGDAAEEERGAFLHTFNFNAWDEISFFFNKMPEQFQRMRTEPEYLRYILASWYTGLQDMDQVGAFMAKENLSEKAIEEFKKAYLAYIVHVKAAGTAITR
;
A
#
# COMPACT_ATOMS: atom_id res chain seq x y z
N MET A 1 -6.79 44.56 -3.08
CA MET A 1 -8.01 43.73 -3.26
C MET A 1 -7.86 42.93 -4.55
N HIS A 2 -8.35 41.68 -4.62
CA HIS A 2 -8.79 40.90 -5.80
C HIS A 2 -8.13 41.18 -7.18
N LEU A 3 -7.71 40.22 -8.02
CA LEU A 3 -8.26 38.90 -8.41
C LEU A 3 -7.15 38.27 -9.30
N THR A 4 -6.89 36.96 -9.45
CA THR A 4 -7.55 35.70 -9.02
C THR A 4 -6.48 34.61 -8.85
N TYR A 5 -6.77 33.51 -8.15
CA TYR A 5 -6.09 32.22 -8.37
C TYR A 5 -7.11 31.17 -8.83
N PHE A 6 -6.73 30.36 -9.82
CA PHE A 6 -7.60 29.41 -10.53
C PHE A 6 -8.23 28.39 -9.56
N LYS A 7 -9.57 28.42 -9.44
CA LYS A 7 -10.34 27.32 -8.85
C LYS A 7 -10.40 26.16 -9.84
N CYS A 8 -9.45 25.23 -9.76
CA CYS A 8 -9.58 23.94 -10.43
C CYS A 8 -10.62 23.09 -9.69
N ILE A 9 -11.86 23.20 -10.14
CA ILE A 9 -12.98 22.34 -9.71
C ILE A 9 -12.75 20.95 -10.29
N LEU A 10 -12.69 19.92 -9.44
CA LEU A 10 -12.94 18.54 -9.85
C LEU A 10 -14.22 18.06 -9.18
N LEU A 11 -15.21 17.80 -10.02
CA LEU A 11 -16.57 17.44 -9.66
C LEU A 11 -16.90 16.17 -10.43
N PHE A 12 -16.87 15.02 -9.75
CA PHE A 12 -17.39 13.77 -10.28
C PHE A 12 -18.55 13.32 -9.39
N ALA A 13 -19.75 13.61 -9.88
CA ALA A 13 -21.01 13.09 -9.37
C ALA A 13 -21.59 12.09 -10.38
N ALA A 14 -22.65 11.41 -9.95
CA ALA A 14 -23.46 10.42 -10.66
C ALA A 14 -22.92 8.97 -10.66
N VAL A 15 -23.76 7.94 -10.48
CA VAL A 15 -25.16 7.94 -10.04
C VAL A 15 -25.43 6.63 -9.28
N ALA A 16 -26.36 6.64 -8.33
CA ALA A 16 -26.75 5.46 -7.58
C ALA A 16 -28.06 4.83 -8.12
N LEU A 17 -28.18 3.52 -7.87
CA LEU A 17 -29.41 2.70 -7.85
C LEU A 17 -30.02 2.20 -9.18
N LEU A 18 -30.04 0.86 -9.28
CA LEU A 18 -31.20 -0.01 -9.52
C LEU A 18 -32.17 0.34 -10.67
N THR A 19 -32.33 -0.59 -11.62
CA THR A 19 -33.57 -1.39 -11.75
C THR A 19 -33.41 -2.55 -12.74
N SER A 20 -34.06 -3.67 -12.45
CA SER A 20 -34.19 -4.83 -13.33
C SER A 20 -35.31 -4.63 -14.36
N LEU A 21 -35.07 -4.95 -15.63
CA LEU A 21 -36.15 -5.21 -16.59
C LEU A 21 -35.73 -6.30 -17.57
N SER A 22 -36.55 -7.36 -17.67
CA SER A 22 -36.31 -8.49 -18.56
C SER A 22 -36.45 -8.10 -20.03
N ILE A 23 -35.55 -8.60 -20.87
CA ILE A 23 -35.81 -8.79 -22.30
C ILE A 23 -35.52 -10.26 -22.61
N GLU A 24 -36.58 -11.00 -22.88
CA GLU A 24 -36.50 -12.34 -23.46
C GLU A 24 -36.41 -12.18 -24.98
N ALA A 25 -35.29 -12.61 -25.57
CA ALA A 25 -35.11 -12.67 -27.01
C ALA A 25 -34.21 -13.87 -27.35
N ASP A 26 -34.87 -14.93 -27.80
CA ASP A 26 -34.34 -16.12 -28.45
C ASP A 26 -33.20 -15.84 -29.45
N ALA A 27 -32.07 -16.54 -29.30
CA ALA A 27 -31.33 -17.22 -30.38
C ALA A 27 -29.93 -17.71 -29.92
N GLU A 28 -29.50 -18.85 -30.49
CA GLU A 28 -28.15 -19.43 -30.43
C GLU A 28 -27.52 -19.70 -29.05
N THR A 29 -27.65 -20.96 -28.62
CA THR A 29 -26.80 -21.59 -27.59
C THR A 29 -25.37 -21.78 -28.09
N ARG A 30 -24.62 -20.69 -28.26
CA ARG A 30 -23.18 -20.71 -28.54
C ARG A 30 -22.47 -21.32 -27.33
N SER A 31 -22.24 -22.63 -27.37
CA SER A 31 -21.65 -23.42 -26.30
C SER A 31 -20.27 -22.86 -25.92
N LEU A 32 -20.24 -22.05 -24.86
CA LEU A 32 -19.01 -21.68 -24.17
C LEU A 32 -18.49 -22.96 -23.52
N ARG A 33 -17.43 -23.51 -24.12
CA ARG A 33 -16.67 -24.66 -23.59
C ARG A 33 -16.41 -24.40 -22.11
N ALA A 34 -17.11 -25.14 -21.24
CA ALA A 34 -17.03 -24.97 -19.81
C ALA A 34 -15.55 -25.00 -19.38
N LEU A 35 -15.11 -23.94 -18.70
CA LEU A 35 -13.75 -23.84 -18.22
C LEU A 35 -13.61 -24.84 -17.07
N LYS A 36 -13.18 -26.05 -17.43
CA LYS A 36 -12.91 -27.17 -16.54
C LYS A 36 -12.14 -26.65 -15.34
N THR A 37 -12.67 -26.87 -14.14
CA THR A 37 -12.07 -26.49 -12.86
C THR A 37 -10.62 -26.96 -12.81
N VAL A 38 -9.68 -26.06 -13.12
CA VAL A 38 -8.27 -26.27 -12.87
C VAL A 38 -8.06 -25.96 -11.41
N ASN A 39 -7.82 -27.04 -10.66
CA ASN A 39 -7.14 -27.11 -9.38
C ASN A 39 -7.16 -25.84 -8.52
N GLY A 40 -8.00 -25.82 -7.48
CA GLY A 40 -7.93 -24.83 -6.39
C GLY A 40 -6.71 -25.01 -5.49
N GLY A 41 -5.52 -25.16 -6.11
CA GLY A 41 -4.21 -25.24 -5.46
C GLY A 41 -3.44 -23.92 -5.58
N ASP A 42 -3.42 -23.30 -6.77
CA ASP A 42 -2.62 -22.09 -7.04
C ASP A 42 -3.16 -20.84 -6.34
N ALA A 43 -4.47 -20.75 -6.12
CA ALA A 43 -5.07 -19.62 -5.38
C ALA A 43 -4.61 -19.54 -3.91
N ALA A 44 -4.04 -20.62 -3.36
CA ALA A 44 -3.46 -20.67 -2.03
C ALA A 44 -1.95 -20.32 -2.00
N GLU A 45 -1.34 -20.04 -3.15
CA GLU A 45 0.07 -19.66 -3.26
C GLU A 45 0.26 -18.14 -3.13
N GLU A 46 -0.70 -17.33 -3.61
CA GLU A 46 -0.65 -15.86 -3.50
C GLU A 46 -0.81 -15.32 -2.06
N GLU A 47 -1.38 -16.10 -1.13
CA GLU A 47 -1.54 -15.70 0.28
C GLU A 47 -0.34 -16.06 1.19
N ARG A 48 0.73 -16.69 0.66
CA ARG A 48 1.81 -17.28 1.50
C ARG A 48 2.84 -16.31 2.08
N GLY A 49 2.73 -14.99 1.89
CA GLY A 49 3.81 -14.09 2.32
C GLY A 49 3.57 -12.59 2.22
N ALA A 50 2.39 -12.08 2.54
CA ALA A 50 2.24 -10.62 2.66
C ALA A 50 3.14 -10.08 3.81
N PHE A 51 4.05 -9.17 3.49
CA PHE A 51 4.87 -8.49 4.50
C PHE A 51 3.98 -7.65 5.44
N LEU A 52 4.03 -7.96 6.73
CA LEU A 52 3.36 -7.21 7.80
C LEU A 52 4.40 -6.70 8.81
N HIS A 53 4.19 -5.48 9.30
CA HIS A 53 5.04 -4.86 10.32
C HIS A 53 4.17 -4.08 11.31
N THR A 54 4.52 -4.14 12.60
CA THR A 54 3.84 -3.40 13.66
C THR A 54 4.82 -2.41 14.28
N PHE A 55 4.53 -1.12 14.11
CA PHE A 55 5.32 -0.04 14.68
C PHE A 55 5.14 0.06 16.20
N ASN A 56 6.23 0.31 16.93
CA ASN A 56 6.21 0.47 18.39
C ASN A 56 6.15 1.94 18.80
N PHE A 57 5.00 2.57 18.54
CA PHE A 57 4.70 3.93 18.98
C PHE A 57 3.83 3.92 20.25
N ASN A 58 4.13 4.80 21.19
CA ASN A 58 3.41 4.98 22.44
C ASN A 58 2.46 6.21 22.38
N ALA A 59 1.64 6.40 23.41
CA ALA A 59 0.67 7.49 23.45
C ALA A 59 1.29 8.90 23.36
N TRP A 60 2.53 9.09 23.84
CA TRP A 60 3.24 10.37 23.70
C TRP A 60 3.75 10.59 22.27
N ASP A 61 4.07 9.53 21.53
CA ASP A 61 4.40 9.62 20.11
C ASP A 61 3.19 10.03 19.28
N GLU A 62 2.00 9.48 19.55
CA GLU A 62 0.77 9.90 18.86
C GLU A 62 0.42 11.37 19.12
N ILE A 63 0.60 11.83 20.37
CA ILE A 63 0.46 13.25 20.73
C ILE A 63 1.49 14.10 19.96
N SER A 64 2.74 13.63 19.88
CA SER A 64 3.79 14.28 19.08
C SER A 64 3.45 14.32 17.59
N PHE A 65 2.89 13.26 17.01
CA PHE A 65 2.50 13.21 15.60
C PHE A 65 1.32 14.12 15.27
N PHE A 66 0.42 14.33 16.23
CA PHE A 66 -0.66 15.30 16.12
C PHE A 66 -0.13 16.75 16.12
N PHE A 67 0.76 17.10 17.05
CA PHE A 67 1.30 18.48 17.14
C PHE A 67 2.35 18.80 16.07
N ASN A 68 3.27 17.88 15.80
CA ASN A 68 4.34 18.05 14.81
C ASN A 68 3.89 17.70 13.38
N LYS A 69 2.63 17.25 13.22
CA LYS A 69 1.98 16.88 11.97
C LYS A 69 2.87 15.98 11.09
N MET A 70 3.06 14.72 11.52
CA MET A 70 3.77 13.71 10.73
C MET A 70 3.26 13.74 9.27
N PRO A 71 4.16 13.74 8.25
CA PRO A 71 3.73 13.84 6.86
C PRO A 71 2.82 12.68 6.45
N GLU A 72 1.86 12.97 5.59
CA GLU A 72 0.77 12.05 5.23
C GLU A 72 1.28 10.69 4.73
N GLN A 73 2.35 10.67 3.93
CA GLN A 73 2.97 9.43 3.45
C GLN A 73 3.37 8.49 4.61
N PHE A 74 3.94 9.03 5.69
CA PHE A 74 4.36 8.23 6.83
C PHE A 74 3.19 7.80 7.71
N GLN A 75 2.14 8.63 7.83
CA GLN A 75 0.91 8.19 8.50
C GLN A 75 0.26 7.02 7.73
N ARG A 76 0.16 7.13 6.39
CA ARG A 76 -0.35 6.04 5.55
C ARG A 76 0.51 4.78 5.66
N MET A 77 1.84 4.90 5.71
CA MET A 77 2.74 3.77 5.97
C MET A 77 2.50 3.10 7.34
N ARG A 78 1.92 3.78 8.33
CA ARG A 78 1.53 3.19 9.62
C ARG A 78 0.16 2.48 9.56
N THR A 79 -0.79 3.03 8.81
CA THR A 79 -2.19 2.59 8.80
C THR A 79 -2.56 1.64 7.66
N GLU A 80 -1.80 1.65 6.56
CA GLU A 80 -2.06 0.88 5.35
C GLU A 80 -0.88 -0.07 5.06
N PRO A 81 -0.95 -1.36 5.45
CA PRO A 81 0.14 -2.33 5.25
C PRO A 81 0.56 -2.50 3.78
N GLU A 82 -0.39 -2.39 2.86
CA GLU A 82 -0.14 -2.43 1.40
C GLU A 82 0.69 -1.23 0.93
N TYR A 83 0.38 -0.03 1.43
CA TYR A 83 1.13 1.18 1.10
C TYR A 83 2.52 1.16 1.74
N LEU A 84 2.64 0.66 2.97
CA LEU A 84 3.93 0.36 3.60
C LEU A 84 4.79 -0.55 2.71
N ARG A 85 4.24 -1.70 2.29
CA ARG A 85 4.96 -2.66 1.45
C ARG A 85 5.38 -2.04 0.11
N TYR A 86 4.52 -1.23 -0.51
CA TYR A 86 4.83 -0.51 -1.74
C TYR A 86 6.01 0.48 -1.57
N ILE A 87 5.99 1.31 -0.52
CA ILE A 87 7.07 2.27 -0.27
C ILE A 87 8.38 1.56 0.10
N LEU A 88 8.35 0.51 0.93
CA LEU A 88 9.55 -0.25 1.28
C LEU A 88 10.14 -1.01 0.06
N ALA A 89 9.30 -1.46 -0.88
CA ALA A 89 9.75 -2.02 -2.17
C ALA A 89 10.45 -0.96 -3.05
N SER A 90 9.92 0.26 -3.07
CA SER A 90 10.54 1.41 -3.75
C SER A 90 11.88 1.76 -3.12
N TRP A 91 11.99 1.78 -1.79
CA TRP A 91 13.25 1.97 -1.09
C TRP A 91 14.23 0.81 -1.35
N TYR A 92 13.77 -0.45 -1.39
CA TYR A 92 14.66 -1.58 -1.69
C TYR A 92 15.29 -1.51 -3.09
N THR A 93 14.59 -0.92 -4.06
CA THR A 93 15.07 -0.75 -5.43
C THR A 93 15.88 0.54 -5.64
N GLY A 94 15.54 1.64 -4.95
CA GLY A 94 16.17 2.96 -5.13
C GLY A 94 17.09 3.48 -4.01
N LEU A 95 16.95 2.96 -2.78
CA LEU A 95 17.62 3.40 -1.55
C LEU A 95 18.09 2.19 -0.73
N GLN A 96 19.09 1.46 -1.23
CA GLN A 96 19.61 0.24 -0.58
C GLN A 96 20.36 0.52 0.74
N ASP A 97 20.68 1.78 1.03
CA ASP A 97 21.50 2.20 2.16
C ASP A 97 20.66 2.80 3.31
N MET A 98 20.90 2.32 4.53
CA MET A 98 20.17 2.71 5.74
C MET A 98 20.41 4.18 6.16
N ASP A 99 21.54 4.77 5.80
CA ASP A 99 21.86 6.17 6.10
C ASP A 99 21.20 7.10 5.07
N GLN A 100 21.11 6.69 3.81
CA GLN A 100 20.31 7.40 2.80
C GLN A 100 18.82 7.41 3.18
N VAL A 101 18.29 6.26 3.62
CA VAL A 101 16.91 6.15 4.12
C VAL A 101 16.68 7.02 5.37
N GLY A 102 17.66 7.08 6.28
CA GLY A 102 17.62 7.98 7.44
C GLY A 102 17.63 9.47 7.04
N ALA A 103 18.53 9.86 6.14
CA ALA A 103 18.66 11.23 5.65
C ALA A 103 17.42 11.70 4.88
N PHE A 104 16.80 10.80 4.10
CA PHE A 104 15.50 11.05 3.45
C PHE A 104 14.43 11.38 4.50
N MET A 105 14.22 10.51 5.49
CA MET A 105 13.20 10.75 6.51
C MET A 105 13.45 12.00 7.37
N ALA A 106 14.72 12.29 7.69
CA ALA A 106 15.09 13.54 8.39
C ALA A 106 14.76 14.78 7.56
N LYS A 107 15.00 14.74 6.24
CA LYS A 107 14.63 15.81 5.30
C LYS A 107 13.11 16.00 5.19
N GLU A 108 12.34 14.91 5.28
CA GLU A 108 10.88 14.94 5.36
C GLU A 108 10.35 15.34 6.76
N ASN A 109 11.22 15.83 7.65
CA ASN A 109 10.91 16.37 8.98
C ASN A 109 10.31 15.33 9.96
N LEU A 110 10.76 14.08 9.91
CA LEU A 110 10.44 13.08 10.92
C LEU A 110 11.26 13.26 12.20
N SER A 111 10.64 12.97 13.35
CA SER A 111 11.37 12.86 14.61
C SER A 111 12.31 11.66 14.59
N GLU A 112 13.45 11.76 15.28
CA GLU A 112 14.48 10.72 15.35
C GLU A 112 13.91 9.33 15.70
N LYS A 113 13.02 9.27 16.70
CA LYS A 113 12.31 8.04 17.07
C LYS A 113 11.41 7.47 15.96
N ALA A 114 10.74 8.32 15.18
CA ALA A 114 9.98 7.85 14.01
C ALA A 114 10.92 7.29 12.94
N ILE A 115 12.06 7.94 12.70
CA ILE A 115 13.11 7.45 11.78
C ILE A 115 13.59 6.07 12.22
N GLU A 116 13.87 5.85 13.51
CA GLU A 116 14.27 4.53 14.03
C GLU A 116 13.22 3.43 13.75
N GLU A 117 11.95 3.70 14.00
CA GLU A 117 10.88 2.73 13.78
C GLU A 117 10.67 2.41 12.29
N PHE A 118 10.72 3.41 11.40
CA PHE A 118 10.70 3.17 9.95
C PHE A 118 11.98 2.48 9.44
N LYS A 119 13.16 2.74 10.05
CA LYS A 119 14.39 1.98 9.77
C LYS A 119 14.22 0.50 10.17
N LYS A 120 13.59 0.20 11.31
CA LYS A 120 13.26 -1.19 11.72
C LYS A 120 12.29 -1.86 10.74
N ALA A 121 11.26 -1.15 10.29
CA ALA A 121 10.33 -1.63 9.26
C ALA A 121 11.06 -2.00 7.96
N TYR A 122 11.96 -1.14 7.49
CA TYR A 122 12.74 -1.38 6.27
C TYR A 122 13.73 -2.55 6.41
N LEU A 123 14.43 -2.66 7.54
CA LEU A 123 15.30 -3.81 7.82
C LEU A 123 14.52 -5.14 7.83
N ALA A 124 13.34 -5.16 8.45
CA ALA A 124 12.46 -6.34 8.43
C ALA A 124 12.02 -6.69 6.99
N TYR A 125 11.71 -5.69 6.16
CA TYR A 125 11.37 -5.90 4.75
C TYR A 125 12.54 -6.47 3.93
N ILE A 126 13.77 -5.96 4.13
CA ILE A 126 14.98 -6.52 3.49
C ILE A 126 15.16 -8.00 3.84
N VAL A 127 14.95 -8.38 5.11
CA VAL A 127 15.04 -9.78 5.56
C VAL A 127 13.95 -10.63 4.89
N HIS A 128 12.72 -10.14 4.86
CA HIS A 128 11.59 -10.81 4.23
C HIS A 128 11.81 -11.08 2.72
N VAL A 129 12.25 -10.06 1.95
CA VAL A 129 12.53 -10.20 0.51
C VAL A 129 13.67 -11.18 0.25
N LYS A 130 14.73 -11.15 1.06
CA LYS A 130 15.85 -12.11 0.96
C LYS A 130 15.42 -13.55 1.25
N ALA A 131 14.57 -13.74 2.25
CA ALA A 131 14.00 -15.06 2.57
C ALA A 131 13.13 -15.59 1.41
N ALA A 132 12.25 -14.74 0.85
CA ALA A 132 11.41 -15.10 -0.29
C ALA A 132 12.23 -15.46 -1.54
N GLY A 133 13.24 -14.66 -1.91
CA GLY A 133 14.11 -14.96 -3.05
C GLY A 133 14.93 -16.25 -2.89
N THR A 134 15.30 -16.59 -1.66
CA THR A 134 16.01 -17.85 -1.34
C THR A 134 15.09 -19.08 -1.42
N ALA A 135 13.78 -18.89 -1.21
CA ALA A 135 12.80 -19.98 -1.30
C ALA A 135 12.47 -20.39 -2.75
N ILE A 136 12.58 -19.47 -3.72
CA ILE A 136 12.26 -19.70 -5.14
C ILE A 136 13.40 -20.45 -5.88
N THR A 137 14.60 -20.51 -5.29
CA THR A 137 15.83 -21.04 -5.94
C THR A 137 16.24 -22.44 -5.45
N ARG A 138 15.33 -23.19 -4.83
CA ARG A 138 15.63 -24.45 -4.11
C ARG A 138 14.70 -25.60 -4.47
#